data_AF-A0A5N7CR96-F1
#
_entry.id   AF-A0A5N7CR96-F1
#
_cell.length_a   1.000
_cell.length_b   1.000
_cell.length_c   1.000
_cell.angle_alpha   90.00
_cell.angle_beta   90.00
_cell.angle_gamma   90.00
#
_symmetry.space_group_name_H-M   'P 1'
#
loop_
_entity.id
_entity.type
_entity.pdbx_description
1 polymer ?
#
loop_
_entity_poly.entity_id
_entity_poly.type
_entity_poly.pdbx_seq_one_letter_code
_entity_poly.pdbx_strand_id
1 'polypeptide(L)'
;MAAETAVLPPTERQYHRTSSPYVLPNDAVEQDRLDAQAAAIVKMIGGAPFLAPIQSMTGISKAVDVGCGTSIATIQMAKIFPSAKVYRLDLSPVPEDVRKLAPANTS
;
A
#
# COMPACT_ATOMS: atom_id res chain seq x y z
N MET A 1 -9.53 -18.87 -33.80
CA MET A 1 -8.77 -18.30 -32.67
C MET A 1 -9.16 -16.83 -32.58
N ALA A 2 -10.03 -16.47 -31.64
CA ALA A 2 -10.41 -15.08 -31.41
C ALA A 2 -9.32 -14.43 -30.56
N ALA A 3 -8.78 -13.31 -31.04
CA ALA A 3 -7.83 -12.50 -30.29
C ALA A 3 -8.54 -11.91 -29.07
N GLU A 4 -7.97 -12.15 -27.90
CA GLU A 4 -8.40 -11.56 -26.64
C GLU A 4 -8.12 -10.05 -26.70
N THR A 5 -9.19 -9.25 -26.70
CA THR A 5 -9.10 -7.80 -26.73
C THR A 5 -8.52 -7.32 -25.40
N ALA A 6 -7.24 -6.98 -25.37
CA ALA A 6 -6.63 -6.34 -24.22
C ALA A 6 -7.35 -5.02 -23.96
N VAL A 7 -8.05 -4.93 -22.82
CA VAL A 7 -8.65 -3.68 -22.34
C VAL A 7 -7.50 -2.74 -22.00
N LEU A 8 -7.28 -1.73 -22.83
CA LEU A 8 -6.31 -0.68 -22.52
C LEU A 8 -6.75 0.02 -21.23
N PRO A 9 -5.84 0.26 -20.27
CA PRO A 9 -6.18 0.96 -19.05
C PRO A 9 -6.72 2.36 -19.39
N PRO A 10 -7.63 2.91 -18.55
CA PRO A 10 -8.25 4.20 -18.81
C PRO A 10 -7.19 5.27 -19.07
N THR A 11 -7.36 6.01 -20.17
CA THR A 11 -6.39 7.00 -20.68
C THR A 11 -6.30 8.27 -19.84
N GLU A 12 -7.13 8.41 -18.81
CA GLU A 12 -7.25 9.63 -18.00
C GLU A 12 -6.69 9.40 -16.60
N ARG A 13 -5.84 10.33 -16.15
CA ARG A 13 -5.26 10.31 -14.80
C ARG A 13 -6.34 10.54 -13.75
N GLN A 14 -6.25 9.82 -12.64
CA GLN A 14 -7.17 10.00 -11.50
C GLN A 14 -6.43 10.61 -10.32
N TYR A 15 -7.13 11.38 -9.48
CA TYR A 15 -6.58 12.08 -8.32
C TYR A 15 -7.55 12.02 -7.14
N HIS A 16 -7.06 12.31 -5.93
CA HIS A 16 -7.92 12.43 -4.77
C HIS A 16 -8.90 13.61 -4.92
N ARG A 17 -10.09 13.51 -4.32
CA ARG A 17 -11.13 14.56 -4.36
C ARG A 17 -11.25 15.30 -3.02
N THR A 18 -10.11 15.64 -2.43
CA THR A 18 -10.02 16.34 -1.14
C THR A 18 -9.43 17.74 -1.33
N SER A 19 -9.48 18.58 -0.28
CA SER A 19 -8.79 19.88 -0.25
C SER A 19 -7.29 19.78 0.04
N SER A 20 -6.74 18.56 0.12
CA SER A 20 -5.31 18.33 0.35
C SER A 20 -4.46 18.90 -0.81
N PRO A 21 -3.25 19.40 -0.53
CA PRO A 21 -2.32 19.86 -1.56
C PRO A 21 -1.56 18.73 -2.28
N TYR A 22 -1.91 17.45 -2.05
CA TYR A 22 -1.18 16.32 -2.63
C TYR A 22 -1.48 16.16 -4.13
N VAL A 23 -0.47 16.35 -4.97
CA VAL A 23 -0.64 16.50 -6.42
C VAL A 23 -0.50 15.21 -7.22
N LEU A 24 -0.10 14.11 -6.57
CA LEU A 24 0.15 12.87 -7.30
C LEU A 24 -1.16 12.13 -7.62
N PRO A 25 -1.22 11.46 -8.77
CA PRO A 25 -2.37 10.67 -9.17
C PRO A 25 -2.60 9.44 -8.29
N ASN A 26 -3.73 8.76 -8.48
CA ASN A 26 -4.09 7.52 -7.80
C ASN A 26 -4.66 6.45 -8.75
N ASP A 27 -4.48 6.63 -10.06
CA ASP A 27 -4.79 5.63 -11.09
C ASP A 27 -3.82 4.44 -11.08
N ALA A 28 -4.16 3.37 -11.83
CA ALA A 28 -3.39 2.14 -11.90
C ALA A 28 -1.93 2.33 -12.30
N VAL A 29 -1.64 3.27 -13.22
CA VAL A 29 -0.26 3.56 -13.64
C VAL A 29 0.57 4.10 -12.48
N GLU A 30 -0.02 4.97 -11.66
CA GLU A 30 0.65 5.47 -10.47
C GLU A 30 0.76 4.43 -9.36
N GLN A 31 -0.24 3.55 -9.22
CA GLN A 31 -0.18 2.44 -8.27
C GLN A 31 0.98 1.49 -8.61
N ASP A 32 1.13 1.10 -9.88
CA ASP A 32 2.26 0.27 -10.34
C ASP A 32 3.62 0.95 -10.06
N ARG A 33 3.70 2.27 -10.30
CA ARG A 33 4.90 3.06 -10.01
C ARG A 33 5.22 3.09 -8.50
N LEU A 34 4.21 3.27 -7.65
CA LEU A 34 4.34 3.27 -6.20
C LEU A 34 4.76 1.90 -5.66
N ASP A 35 4.22 0.82 -6.21
CA ASP A 35 4.56 -0.54 -5.81
C ASP A 35 6.02 -0.90 -6.16
N ALA A 36 6.47 -0.52 -7.36
CA ALA A 36 7.87 -0.65 -7.76
C ALA A 36 8.81 0.16 -6.85
N GLN A 37 8.42 1.39 -6.51
CA GLN A 37 9.18 2.24 -5.59
C GLN A 37 9.25 1.64 -4.19
N ALA A 38 8.13 1.13 -3.65
CA ALA A 38 8.08 0.51 -2.33
C ALA A 38 8.99 -0.73 -2.27
N ALA A 39 8.95 -1.60 -3.28
CA ALA A 39 9.82 -2.76 -3.37
C ALA A 39 11.31 -2.39 -3.39
N ALA A 40 11.67 -1.35 -4.16
CA ALA A 40 13.04 -0.85 -4.23
C ALA A 40 13.52 -0.27 -2.88
N ILE A 41 12.69 0.54 -2.23
CA ILE A 41 12.99 1.14 -0.93
C ILE A 41 13.18 0.05 0.12
N VAL A 42 12.23 -0.88 0.27
CA VAL A 42 12.31 -1.98 1.23
C VAL A 42 13.59 -2.78 1.06
N LYS A 43 13.97 -3.10 -0.18
CA LYS A 43 15.22 -3.81 -0.47
C LYS A 43 16.46 -2.99 -0.09
N MET A 44 16.45 -1.68 -0.34
CA MET A 44 17.55 -0.78 -0.01
C MET A 44 17.72 -0.58 1.50
N ILE A 45 16.63 -0.57 2.28
CA ILE A 45 16.65 -0.24 3.70
C ILE A 45 16.70 -1.46 4.65
N GLY A 46 16.96 -2.66 4.12
CA GLY A 46 17.18 -3.85 4.95
C GLY A 46 15.99 -4.80 5.07
N GLY A 47 15.02 -4.74 4.15
CA GLY A 47 14.00 -5.76 3.98
C GLY A 47 12.70 -5.56 4.76
N ALA A 48 12.56 -4.44 5.47
CA ALA A 48 11.32 -4.06 6.14
C ALA A 48 10.85 -2.67 5.69
N PRO A 49 9.55 -2.34 5.76
CA PRO A 49 9.02 -1.04 5.37
C PRO A 49 9.28 0.06 6.40
N PHE A 50 10.26 -0.11 7.28
CA PHE A 50 10.63 0.84 8.32
C PHE A 50 12.08 0.60 8.79
N LEU A 51 12.70 1.65 9.32
CA LEU A 51 14.05 1.61 9.90
C LEU A 51 14.05 1.49 11.43
N ALA A 52 12.89 1.66 12.07
CA ALA A 52 12.80 1.62 13.53
C ALA A 52 13.17 0.22 14.07
N PRO A 53 13.96 0.13 15.15
CA PRO A 53 14.45 -1.14 15.70
C PRO A 53 13.37 -1.86 16.53
N ILE A 54 12.21 -2.11 15.92
CA ILE A 54 11.01 -2.59 16.61
C ILE A 54 10.62 -4.02 16.24
N GLN A 55 11.37 -4.68 15.35
CA GLN A 55 11.09 -6.05 14.91
C GLN A 55 11.16 -7.06 16.07
N SER A 56 12.03 -6.82 17.06
CA SER A 56 12.18 -7.66 18.24
C SER A 56 11.26 -7.26 19.39
N MET A 57 10.49 -6.17 19.26
CA MET A 57 9.57 -5.75 20.31
C MET A 57 8.39 -6.72 20.39
N THR A 58 8.04 -7.09 21.61
CA THR A 58 6.85 -7.89 21.88
C THR A 58 5.71 -6.99 22.36
N GLY A 59 4.47 -7.47 22.26
CA GLY A 59 3.31 -6.75 22.79
C GLY A 59 2.79 -5.60 21.92
N ILE A 60 3.29 -5.44 20.69
CA ILE A 60 2.67 -4.52 19.72
C ILE A 60 1.27 -5.05 19.39
N SER A 61 0.27 -4.31 19.83
CA SER A 61 -1.15 -4.66 19.67
C SER A 61 -1.84 -3.82 18.60
N LYS A 62 -1.30 -2.63 18.28
CA LYS A 62 -1.84 -1.72 17.27
C LYS A 62 -0.72 -0.99 16.54
N ALA A 63 -0.89 -0.78 15.25
CA ALA A 63 -0.02 0.05 14.41
C ALA A 63 -0.86 0.82 13.39
N VAL A 64 -0.39 1.97 12.92
CA VAL A 64 -1.06 2.77 11.89
C VAL A 64 -0.07 3.11 10.77
N ASP A 65 -0.48 2.87 9.53
CA ASP A 65 0.21 3.33 8.33
C ASP A 65 -0.53 4.54 7.75
N VAL A 66 0.15 5.69 7.72
CA VAL A 66 -0.41 6.99 7.34
C VAL A 66 0.15 7.39 5.98
N GLY A 67 -0.74 7.69 5.03
CA GLY A 67 -0.35 7.81 3.63
C GLY A 67 -0.07 6.44 3.02
N CYS A 68 -0.89 5.45 3.37
CA CYS A 68 -0.61 4.05 3.03
C CYS A 68 -0.68 3.74 1.53
N GLY A 69 -1.24 4.63 0.71
CA GLY A 69 -1.32 4.50 -0.75
C GLY A 69 -1.89 3.17 -1.20
N THR A 70 -1.06 2.38 -1.90
CA THR A 70 -1.41 1.04 -2.38
C THR A 70 -1.50 -0.01 -1.27
N SER A 71 -1.11 0.33 -0.04
CA SER A 71 -1.12 -0.52 1.15
C SER A 71 -0.06 -1.64 1.19
N ILE A 72 0.94 -1.65 0.29
CA ILE A 72 2.02 -2.66 0.32
C ILE A 72 2.79 -2.64 1.65
N ALA A 73 3.16 -1.45 2.13
CA ALA A 73 3.88 -1.28 3.39
C ALA A 73 3.05 -1.78 4.58
N THR A 74 1.77 -1.40 4.67
CA THR A 74 0.83 -1.95 5.66
C THR A 74 0.82 -3.47 5.67
N ILE A 75 0.71 -4.12 4.50
CA ILE A 75 0.62 -5.59 4.41
C ILE A 75 1.91 -6.23 4.93
N GLN A 76 3.06 -5.67 4.59
CA GLN A 76 4.34 -6.13 5.13
C GLN A 76 4.40 -5.95 6.65
N MET A 77 3.99 -4.79 7.16
CA MET A 77 3.94 -4.53 8.61
C MET A 77 2.99 -5.48 9.34
N ALA A 78 1.83 -5.79 8.76
CA ALA A 78 0.86 -6.74 9.31
C ALA A 78 1.39 -8.17 9.36
N LYS A 79 2.25 -8.56 8.40
CA LYS A 79 2.96 -9.85 8.41
C LYS A 79 4.07 -9.90 9.45
N ILE A 80 4.78 -8.78 9.65
CA ILE A 80 5.85 -8.68 10.66
C ILE A 80 5.27 -8.71 12.08
N PHE A 81 4.11 -8.07 12.30
CA PHE A 81 3.42 -8.01 13.60
C PHE A 81 2.06 -8.71 13.55
N PRO A 82 2.00 -10.04 13.51
CA PRO A 82 0.75 -10.78 13.33
C PRO A 82 -0.23 -10.60 14.51
N SER A 83 0.26 -10.24 15.70
CA SER A 83 -0.58 -9.92 16.88
C SER A 83 -1.15 -8.51 16.86
N ALA A 84 -0.61 -7.62 16.02
CA ALA A 84 -1.03 -6.23 15.98
C ALA A 84 -2.19 -6.04 15.01
N LYS A 85 -3.16 -5.22 15.39
CA LYS A 85 -4.12 -4.66 14.43
C LYS A 85 -3.50 -3.47 13.71
N VAL A 86 -3.36 -3.57 12.39
CA VAL A 86 -2.71 -2.55 11.57
C VAL A 86 -3.75 -1.75 10.81
N TYR A 87 -3.81 -0.46 11.09
CA TYR A 87 -4.77 0.46 10.48
C TYR A 87 -4.15 1.18 9.29
N ARG A 88 -4.96 1.36 8.24
CA ARG A 88 -4.58 2.07 7.02
C ARG A 88 -5.28 3.40 6.93
N LEU A 89 -4.52 4.44 6.63
CA LEU A 89 -5.07 5.78 6.41
C LEU A 89 -4.47 6.37 5.15
N ASP A 90 -5.31 6.77 4.20
CA ASP A 90 -4.91 7.51 3.01
C ASP A 90 -6.04 8.43 2.54
N LEU A 91 -5.68 9.44 1.72
CA LEU A 91 -6.64 10.31 1.04
C LEU A 91 -7.34 9.59 -0.10
N SER A 92 -6.66 8.63 -0.73
CA SER A 92 -7.18 7.79 -1.79
C SER A 92 -7.66 6.46 -1.23
N PRO A 93 -8.73 5.87 -1.80
CA PRO A 93 -9.11 4.51 -1.46
C PRO A 93 -7.98 3.53 -1.78
N VAL A 94 -7.72 2.58 -0.87
CA VAL A 94 -6.81 1.45 -1.14
C VAL A 94 -7.37 0.63 -2.31
N PRO A 95 -6.53 0.18 -3.27
CA PRO A 95 -6.99 -0.65 -4.38
C PRO A 95 -7.75 -1.89 -3.90
N GLU A 96 -8.88 -2.17 -4.54
CA GLU A 96 -9.82 -3.18 -4.07
C GLU A 96 -9.21 -4.60 -4.02
N ASP A 97 -8.37 -4.94 -5.00
CA ASP A 97 -7.72 -6.26 -5.04
C ASP A 97 -6.68 -6.41 -3.93
N VAL A 98 -5.97 -5.33 -3.60
CA VAL A 98 -5.06 -5.32 -2.45
C VAL A 98 -5.85 -5.44 -1.15
N ARG A 99 -7.01 -4.76 -1.04
CA ARG A 99 -7.89 -4.84 0.14
C ARG A 99 -8.38 -6.26 0.39
N LYS A 100 -8.74 -7.02 -0.66
CA LYS A 100 -9.20 -8.41 -0.56
C LYS A 100 -8.09 -9.38 -0.15
N LEU A 101 -6.84 -9.10 -0.54
CA LEU A 101 -5.68 -9.95 -0.26
C LEU A 101 -4.95 -9.57 1.03
N ALA A 102 -5.36 -8.48 1.68
CA ALA A 102 -4.70 -8.00 2.89
C ALA A 102 -4.90 -8.98 4.06
N PRO A 103 -3.88 -9.16 4.93
CA PRO A 103 -4.00 -9.98 6.13
C PRO A 103 -5.20 -9.59 7.00
N ALA A 104 -5.80 -10.57 7.69
CA ALA A 104 -7.01 -10.35 8.51
C ALA A 104 -6.82 -9.35 9.66
N ASN A 105 -5.57 -9.10 10.07
CA ASN A 105 -5.22 -8.10 11.08
C ASN A 105 -5.07 -6.68 10.50
N THR A 106 -5.40 -6.46 9.23
CA THR A 106 -5.47 -5.12 8.62
C THR A 106 -6.87 -4.53 8.71
N SER A 107 -6.97 -3.22 8.82
CA SER A 107 -8.22 -2.45 8.71
C SER A 107 -7.98 -1.27 7.80
#